data_AF-A0A925NL70-F1
#
_entry.id   AF-A0A925NL70-F1
#
_cell.length_a   1.000
_cell.length_b   1.000
_cell.length_c   1.000
_cell.angle_alpha   90.00
_cell.angle_beta   90.00
_cell.angle_gamma   90.00
#
_symmetry.space_group_name_H-M   'P 1'
#
loop_
_entity.id
_entity.type
_entity.pdbx_description
1 polymer ?
#
loop_
_entity_poly.entity_id
_entity_poly.type
_entity_poly.pdbx_seq_one_letter_code
_entity_poly.pdbx_strand_id
1 'polypeptide(L)'
;MTTANPKAPPPRWRRILTRTLKVSAITTLITLVLAMMLGLQIFQYYAVDPVVSPKEMYHRTWQAVRVNYFDPSRLKNWDEWEHKFDAEIKTDEDAIKYARIMLASIGDPYTILHDAPDVQNLINEAT
;
A
#
# COMPACT_ATOMS: atom_id res chain seq x y z
N MET A 1 -43.47 15.73 -63.01
CA MET A 1 -42.15 16.18 -62.51
C MET A 1 -42.40 16.94 -61.22
N THR A 2 -42.11 16.35 -60.06
CA THR A 2 -42.38 16.97 -58.75
C THR A 2 -41.03 17.29 -58.11
N THR A 3 -40.73 18.58 -57.93
CA THR A 3 -39.47 19.07 -57.39
C THR A 3 -39.37 18.73 -55.90
N ALA A 4 -38.42 17.88 -55.53
CA ALA A 4 -38.08 17.63 -54.13
C ALA A 4 -37.50 18.90 -53.51
N ASN A 5 -38.21 19.47 -52.53
CA ASN A 5 -37.74 20.60 -51.72
C ASN A 5 -36.61 20.12 -50.79
N PRO A 6 -35.36 20.61 -50.92
CA PRO A 6 -34.28 20.17 -50.05
C PRO A 6 -34.49 20.74 -48.64
N LYS A 7 -34.68 19.85 -47.64
CA LYS A 7 -34.77 20.24 -46.22
C LYS A 7 -33.61 21.17 -45.86
N ALA A 8 -33.96 22.38 -45.42
CA ALA A 8 -32.99 23.39 -45.01
C ALA A 8 -32.03 22.86 -43.93
N PRO A 9 -30.73 23.23 -43.98
CA PRO A 9 -29.76 22.74 -43.01
C PRO A 9 -30.09 23.24 -41.60
N PRO A 10 -29.90 22.40 -40.56
CA PRO A 10 -30.25 22.76 -39.20
C PRO A 10 -29.44 23.98 -38.73
N PRO A 11 -30.05 24.88 -37.96
CA PRO A 11 -29.46 26.15 -37.57
C PRO A 11 -28.22 25.97 -36.69
N ARG A 12 -27.23 26.85 -36.88
CA ARG A 12 -25.85 26.72 -36.35
C ARG A 12 -25.81 26.60 -34.81
N TRP A 13 -26.76 27.22 -34.10
CA TRP A 13 -26.89 27.14 -32.64
C TRP A 13 -27.19 25.72 -32.13
N ARG A 14 -27.92 24.88 -32.89
CA ARG A 14 -28.21 23.49 -32.51
C ARG A 14 -26.96 22.62 -32.49
N ARG A 15 -25.97 22.89 -33.37
CA ARG A 15 -24.69 22.17 -33.37
C ARG A 15 -23.82 22.55 -32.18
N ILE A 16 -23.89 23.80 -31.73
CA ILE A 16 -23.16 24.30 -30.57
C ILE A 16 -23.77 23.71 -29.30
N LEU A 17 -25.11 23.75 -29.16
CA LEU A 17 -25.82 23.19 -28.01
C LEU A 17 -25.56 21.68 -27.83
N THR A 18 -25.60 20.92 -28.94
CA THR A 18 -25.34 19.47 -28.89
C THR A 18 -23.88 19.12 -28.63
N ARG A 19 -22.93 20.02 -28.94
CA ARG A 19 -21.52 19.85 -28.58
C ARG A 19 -21.27 20.15 -27.10
N THR A 20 -21.82 21.23 -26.56
CA THR A 20 -21.61 21.60 -25.15
C THR A 20 -22.27 20.61 -24.19
N LEU A 21 -23.48 20.14 -24.50
CA LEU A 21 -24.17 19.09 -23.73
C LEU A 21 -23.44 17.74 -23.77
N LYS A 22 -22.86 17.35 -24.91
CA LYS A 22 -22.11 16.08 -25.04
C LYS A 22 -20.77 16.11 -24.30
N VAL A 23 -20.06 17.23 -24.34
CA VAL A 23 -18.77 17.37 -23.65
C VAL A 23 -18.95 17.37 -22.14
N SER A 24 -20.00 18.02 -21.60
CA SER A 24 -20.22 18.00 -20.14
C SER A 24 -20.57 16.60 -19.62
N ALA A 25 -21.38 15.83 -20.36
CA ALA A 25 -21.77 14.47 -19.98
C ALA A 25 -20.57 13.50 -19.97
N ILE A 26 -19.62 13.67 -20.90
CA ILE A 26 -18.39 12.87 -20.95
C ILE A 26 -17.48 13.22 -19.78
N THR A 27 -17.31 14.52 -19.47
CA THR A 27 -16.48 14.94 -18.33
C THR A 27 -17.04 14.44 -17.01
N THR A 28 -18.36 14.49 -16.81
CA THR A 28 -18.99 13.96 -15.58
C THR A 28 -18.83 12.46 -15.45
N LEU A 29 -18.91 11.72 -16.57
CA LEU A 29 -18.70 10.28 -16.58
C LEU A 29 -17.25 9.93 -16.20
N ILE A 30 -16.26 10.64 -16.75
CA ILE A 30 -14.85 10.44 -16.43
C ILE A 30 -14.59 10.72 -14.95
N THR A 31 -15.14 11.80 -14.39
CA THR A 31 -14.96 12.12 -12.96
C THR A 31 -15.57 11.06 -12.06
N LEU A 32 -16.73 10.50 -12.43
CA LEU A 32 -17.36 9.42 -11.66
C LEU A 32 -16.57 8.12 -11.73
N VAL A 33 -16.02 7.79 -12.91
CA VAL A 33 -15.16 6.62 -13.08
C VAL A 33 -13.87 6.76 -12.26
N LEU A 34 -13.25 7.95 -12.26
CA LEU A 34 -12.06 8.21 -11.44
C LEU A 34 -12.37 8.14 -9.95
N ALA A 35 -13.49 8.71 -9.50
CA ALA A 35 -13.93 8.61 -8.10
C ALA A 35 -14.21 7.15 -7.70
N MET A 36 -14.84 6.38 -8.58
CA MET A 36 -15.09 4.94 -8.35
C MET A 36 -13.78 4.14 -8.32
N MET A 37 -12.83 4.46 -9.19
CA MET A 37 -11.52 3.81 -9.25
C MET A 37 -10.70 4.10 -7.98
N LEU A 38 -10.71 5.35 -7.50
CA LEU A 38 -10.10 5.72 -6.22
C LEU A 38 -10.81 5.03 -5.05
N GLY A 39 -12.14 4.97 -5.07
CA GLY A 39 -12.93 4.27 -4.05
C GLY A 39 -12.60 2.78 -3.99
N LEU A 40 -12.44 2.12 -5.13
CA LEU A 40 -12.02 0.72 -5.22
C LEU A 40 -10.59 0.51 -4.72
N GLN A 41 -9.66 1.41 -5.01
CA GLN A 41 -8.29 1.33 -4.48
C GLN A 41 -8.26 1.50 -2.96
N ILE A 42 -8.97 2.49 -2.44
CA ILE A 42 -9.11 2.73 -1.00
C ILE A 42 -9.77 1.51 -0.33
N PHE A 43 -10.82 0.97 -0.93
CA PHE A 43 -11.48 -0.24 -0.43
C PHE A 43 -10.54 -1.44 -0.42
N GLN A 44 -9.77 -1.69 -1.48
CA GLN A 44 -8.77 -2.78 -1.46
C GLN A 44 -7.70 -2.57 -0.38
N TYR A 45 -7.26 -1.34 -0.15
CA TYR A 45 -6.28 -1.02 0.89
C TYR A 45 -6.81 -1.26 2.32
N TYR A 46 -8.09 -0.97 2.59
CA TYR A 46 -8.67 -1.15 3.93
C TYR A 46 -9.36 -2.50 4.15
N ALA A 47 -9.93 -3.12 3.10
CA ALA A 47 -10.62 -4.41 3.21
C ALA A 47 -9.65 -5.59 3.18
N VAL A 48 -8.48 -5.40 2.54
CA VAL A 48 -7.34 -6.28 2.70
C VAL A 48 -6.44 -5.63 3.72
N ASP A 49 -6.79 -5.73 5.01
CA ASP A 49 -5.73 -5.78 6.01
C ASP A 49 -4.82 -6.90 5.52
N PRO A 50 -3.58 -6.63 5.09
CA PRO A 50 -2.70 -7.72 4.73
C PRO A 50 -2.51 -8.46 6.04
N VAL A 51 -3.17 -9.62 6.19
CA VAL A 51 -2.85 -10.57 7.24
C VAL A 51 -1.40 -10.94 6.94
N VAL A 52 -0.49 -10.18 7.52
CA VAL A 52 0.94 -10.37 7.35
C VAL A 52 1.18 -11.70 8.00
N SER A 53 1.52 -12.71 7.19
CA SER A 53 1.86 -14.00 7.76
C SER A 53 3.00 -13.80 8.76
N PRO A 54 3.06 -14.59 9.84
CA PRO A 54 4.16 -14.47 10.80
C PRO A 54 5.55 -14.48 10.14
N LYS A 55 5.72 -15.30 9.10
CA LYS A 55 6.95 -15.36 8.30
C LYS A 55 7.25 -14.07 7.56
N GLU A 56 6.22 -13.48 6.95
CA GLU A 56 6.32 -12.19 6.26
C GLU A 56 6.69 -11.07 7.25
N MET A 57 6.17 -11.12 8.48
CA MET A 57 6.54 -10.14 9.50
C MET A 57 8.03 -10.22 9.84
N TYR A 58 8.54 -11.43 10.05
CA TYR A 58 9.97 -11.69 10.26
C TYR A 58 10.82 -11.19 9.07
N HIS A 59 10.42 -11.56 7.84
CA HIS A 59 11.13 -11.15 6.62
C HIS A 59 11.16 -9.62 6.45
N ARG A 60 10.06 -8.93 6.74
CA ARG A 60 10.01 -7.45 6.72
C ARG A 60 10.96 -6.83 7.74
N THR A 61 11.07 -7.39 8.94
CA THR A 61 12.06 -6.91 9.93
C THR A 61 13.47 -7.14 9.41
N TRP A 62 13.75 -8.31 8.83
CA TRP A 62 15.05 -8.63 8.23
C TRP A 62 15.42 -7.64 7.12
N GLN A 63 14.47 -7.35 6.23
CA GLN A 63 14.66 -6.43 5.11
C GLN A 63 14.86 -4.98 5.58
N ALA A 64 14.07 -4.55 6.57
CA ALA A 64 14.16 -3.19 7.11
C ALA A 64 15.55 -2.92 7.70
N VAL A 65 16.11 -3.86 8.44
CA VAL A 65 17.48 -3.75 8.96
C VAL A 65 18.48 -3.78 7.80
N ARG A 66 18.36 -4.70 6.85
CA ARG A 66 19.30 -4.80 5.71
C ARG A 66 19.45 -3.48 4.95
N VAL A 67 18.33 -2.77 4.75
CA VAL A 67 18.28 -1.54 3.96
C VAL A 67 18.65 -0.30 4.77
N ASN A 68 18.28 -0.25 6.05
CA ASN A 68 18.37 0.98 6.85
C ASN A 68 19.42 0.96 7.96
N TYR A 69 20.11 -0.17 8.18
CA TYR A 69 21.09 -0.26 9.26
C TYR A 69 22.30 0.63 9.03
N PHE A 70 22.72 1.34 10.09
CA PHE A 70 23.75 2.37 10.02
C PHE A 70 25.15 1.83 9.69
N ASP A 71 25.50 0.63 10.19
CA ASP A 71 26.81 0.02 10.00
C ASP A 71 26.71 -1.35 9.30
N PRO A 72 26.71 -1.38 7.96
CA PRO A 72 26.64 -2.63 7.19
C PRO A 72 27.77 -3.61 7.50
N SER A 73 28.91 -3.15 8.05
CA SER A 73 30.04 -4.02 8.36
C SER A 73 29.74 -5.01 9.49
N ARG A 74 28.72 -4.75 10.31
CA ARG A 74 28.27 -5.64 11.40
C ARG A 74 27.24 -6.68 10.94
N LEU A 75 26.67 -6.50 9.75
CA LEU A 75 25.71 -7.42 9.12
C LEU A 75 26.40 -8.60 8.40
N LYS A 76 27.55 -9.05 8.91
CA LYS A 76 28.27 -10.20 8.32
C LYS A 76 27.38 -11.44 8.47
N ASN A 77 27.00 -12.05 7.35
CA ASN A 77 26.08 -13.19 7.26
C ASN A 77 24.59 -12.85 7.42
N TRP A 78 24.19 -11.59 7.18
CA TRP A 78 22.79 -11.20 7.29
C TRP A 78 21.85 -11.98 6.36
N ASP A 79 22.31 -12.35 5.17
CA ASP A 79 21.52 -13.13 4.21
C ASP A 79 21.16 -14.54 4.73
N GLU A 80 21.96 -15.11 5.63
CA GLU A 80 21.64 -16.41 6.25
C GLU A 80 20.44 -16.33 7.20
N TRP A 81 20.17 -15.15 7.76
CA TRP A 81 19.07 -14.96 8.70
C TRP A 81 17.71 -14.96 8.00
N GLU A 82 17.62 -14.57 6.73
CA GLU A 82 16.35 -14.40 5.98
C GLU A 82 15.42 -15.62 6.08
N HIS A 83 15.99 -16.82 5.95
CA HIS A 83 15.24 -18.08 5.93
C HIS A 83 15.55 -19.00 7.12
N LYS A 84 16.30 -18.50 8.11
CA LYS A 84 16.82 -19.34 9.21
C LYS A 84 15.74 -19.96 10.08
N PHE A 85 14.60 -19.29 10.20
CA PHE A 85 13.51 -19.68 11.10
C PHE A 85 12.19 -19.99 10.38
N ASP A 86 12.24 -20.24 9.06
CA ASP A 86 11.05 -20.47 8.25
C ASP A 86 10.23 -21.68 8.71
N ALA A 87 10.85 -22.70 9.33
CA ALA A 87 10.13 -23.87 9.83
C ALA A 87 9.54 -23.63 11.24
N GLU A 88 10.15 -22.73 11.99
CA GLU A 88 9.87 -22.45 13.39
C GLU A 88 8.81 -21.37 13.58
N ILE A 89 8.70 -20.42 12.64
CA ILE A 89 7.74 -19.32 12.70
C ILE A 89 6.33 -19.82 12.34
N LYS A 90 5.47 -19.99 13.36
CA LYS A 90 4.07 -20.41 13.20
C LYS A 90 3.07 -19.36 13.67
N THR A 91 3.44 -18.55 14.66
CA THR A 91 2.62 -17.48 15.23
C THR A 91 3.34 -16.14 15.16
N ASP A 92 2.61 -15.04 15.32
CA ASP A 92 3.19 -13.69 15.37
C ASP A 92 4.19 -13.55 16.53
N GLU A 93 3.92 -14.23 17.65
CA GLU A 93 4.82 -14.30 18.81
C GLU A 93 6.15 -14.98 18.46
N ASP A 94 6.12 -16.06 17.67
CA ASP A 94 7.34 -16.70 17.17
C ASP A 94 8.13 -15.74 16.28
N ALA A 95 7.45 -15.03 15.38
CA ALA A 95 8.08 -14.07 14.49
C ALA A 95 8.75 -12.92 15.26
N ILE A 96 8.10 -12.35 16.27
CA ILE A 96 8.69 -11.33 17.16
C ILE A 96 9.90 -11.90 17.90
N LYS A 97 9.77 -13.11 18.47
CA LYS A 97 10.84 -13.78 19.21
C LYS A 97 12.07 -14.01 18.33
N TYR A 98 11.90 -14.60 17.15
CA TYR A 98 13.00 -14.87 16.23
C TYR A 98 13.58 -13.60 15.61
N ALA A 99 12.76 -12.58 15.38
CA ALA A 99 13.26 -11.26 14.99
C ALA A 99 14.13 -10.65 16.09
N ARG A 100 13.74 -10.70 17.36
CA ARG A 100 14.58 -10.24 18.49
C ARG A 100 15.90 -11.02 18.58
N ILE A 101 15.89 -12.34 18.36
CA ILE A 101 17.13 -13.15 18.30
C ILE A 101 18.04 -12.71 17.15
N MET A 102 17.45 -12.47 15.98
CA MET A 102 18.18 -11.98 14.80
C MET A 102 18.80 -10.60 15.07
N LEU A 103 18.05 -9.65 15.63
CA LEU A 103 18.58 -8.33 15.99
C LEU A 103 19.69 -8.41 17.04
N ALA A 104 19.53 -9.28 18.05
CA ALA A 104 20.54 -9.48 19.08
C ALA A 104 21.87 -10.00 18.51
N SER A 105 21.85 -10.72 17.37
CA SER A 105 23.07 -11.20 16.71
C SER A 105 24.00 -10.09 16.22
N ILE A 106 23.45 -8.89 16.00
CA ILE A 106 24.21 -7.71 15.55
C ILE A 106 25.05 -7.13 16.69
N GLY A 107 24.67 -7.39 17.95
CA GLY A 107 25.37 -6.88 19.14
C GLY A 107 25.23 -5.36 19.30
N ASP A 108 24.08 -4.82 18.90
CA ASP A 108 23.75 -3.41 18.99
C ASP A 108 22.57 -3.19 19.97
N PRO A 109 22.79 -2.53 21.12
CA PRO A 109 21.75 -2.33 22.13
C PRO A 109 20.65 -1.37 21.68
N TYR A 110 20.85 -0.60 20.62
CA TYR A 110 19.86 0.37 20.13
C TYR A 110 18.95 -0.18 19.03
N THR A 111 19.24 -1.39 18.53
CA THR A 111 18.42 -2.03 17.50
C THR A 111 17.45 -3.02 18.16
N ILE A 112 16.30 -2.50 18.59
CA ILE A 112 15.27 -3.25 19.32
C ILE A 112 13.97 -3.28 18.52
N LEU A 113 13.31 -4.44 18.49
CA LEU A 113 11.94 -4.58 18.00
C LEU A 113 10.96 -4.39 19.17
N HIS A 114 10.15 -3.35 19.09
CA HIS A 114 9.07 -3.08 20.03
C HIS A 114 7.74 -3.62 19.50
N ASP A 115 7.01 -4.35 20.34
CA ASP A 115 5.63 -4.73 20.06
C ASP A 115 4.63 -3.65 20.56
N ALA A 116 3.34 -3.80 20.24
CA ALA A 116 2.35 -2.79 20.62
C ALA A 116 2.24 -2.59 22.15
N PRO A 117 2.24 -3.65 22.99
CA PRO A 117 2.32 -3.49 24.45
C PRO A 117 3.58 -2.76 24.93
N ASP A 118 4.76 -3.10 24.39
CA ASP A 118 6.02 -2.44 24.74
C ASP A 118 5.93 -0.93 24.50
N VAL A 119 5.42 -0.53 23.33
CA VAL A 119 5.24 0.87 22.97
C VAL A 119 4.27 1.57 23.93
N GLN A 120 3.16 0.92 24.29
CA GLN A 120 2.19 1.50 25.22
C GLN A 120 2.79 1.73 26.61
N ASN A 121 3.61 0.80 27.09
CA ASN A 121 4.31 0.95 28.37
C ASN A 121 5.29 2.13 28.33
N LEU A 122 6.07 2.26 27.26
CA LEU A 122 6.98 3.40 27.07
C LEU A 122 6.26 4.74 27.06
N ILE A 123 5.07 4.80 26.44
CA ILE A 123 4.23 6.01 26.46
C ILE A 123 3.75 6.32 27.87
N ASN A 124 3.27 5.31 28.61
CA ASN A 124 2.77 5.49 29.97
C ASN A 124 3.87 5.94 30.95
N GLU A 125 5.11 5.48 30.77
CA GLU A 125 6.26 5.92 31.56
C GLU A 125 6.70 7.36 31.25
N ALA A 126 6.40 7.85 30.05
CA ALA A 126 6.79 9.18 29.60
C ALA A 126 5.76 10.29 29.93
N THR A 127 4.59 9.93 30.49
CA THR A 127 3.48 10.84 30.78
C THR A 127 3.30 11.05 32.28
#